data_AF-A0A0F9EBK6-F1
#
_entry.id   AF-A0A0F9EBK6-F1
#
_cell.length_a   1.000
_cell.length_b   1.000
_cell.length_c   1.000
_cell.angle_alpha   90.00
_cell.angle_beta   90.00
_cell.angle_gamma   90.00
#
_symmetry.space_group_name_H-M   'P 1'
#
loop_
_entity.id
_entity.type
_entity.pdbx_description
1 polymer ?
#
loop_
_entity_poly.entity_id
_entity_poly.type
_entity_poly.pdbx_seq_one_letter_code
_entity_poly.pdbx_strand_id
1 'polypeptide(L)'
;MSERTLMRTVSGLYMDLLNPSTESVSAIDIAYSLARIKRFNGHTNISVAQHSIEVMMALYARADFPAMLPRSGAARSALLFALLHDTH
;
A
#
# COMPACT_ATOMS: atom_id res chain seq x y z
N MET A 1 3.37 32.38 -6.72
CA MET A 1 4.15 31.43 -5.88
C MET A 1 4.18 30.12 -6.66
N SER A 2 5.35 29.55 -6.94
CA SER A 2 5.41 28.20 -7.49
C SER A 2 4.82 27.27 -6.44
N GLU A 3 3.65 26.68 -6.74
CA GLU A 3 3.07 25.65 -5.88
C GLU A 3 4.05 24.48 -5.83
N ARG A 4 4.41 24.05 -4.61
CA ARG A 4 5.29 22.90 -4.43
C ARG A 4 4.47 21.64 -4.65
N THR A 5 4.50 21.14 -5.89
CA THR A 5 3.88 19.87 -6.28
C THR A 5 4.76 18.67 -5.92
N LEU A 6 5.99 18.90 -5.47
CA LEU A 6 6.93 17.84 -5.11
C LEU A 6 6.82 17.47 -3.62
N MET A 7 6.57 16.19 -3.37
CA MET A 7 6.68 15.56 -2.06
C MET A 7 8.01 14.79 -1.97
N ARG A 8 8.80 15.06 -0.93
CA ARG A 8 10.03 14.29 -0.67
C ARG A 8 9.72 13.05 0.17
N THR A 9 10.21 11.90 -0.25
CA THR A 9 10.05 10.62 0.47
C THR A 9 11.14 10.42 1.52
N VAL A 10 11.02 9.39 2.37
CA VAL A 10 12.02 9.10 3.42
C VAL A 10 13.36 8.64 2.83
N SER A 11 13.34 7.95 1.69
CA SER A 11 14.55 7.57 0.95
C SER A 11 15.24 8.76 0.25
N GLY A 12 14.56 9.92 0.19
CA GLY A 12 15.08 11.13 -0.43
C GLY A 12 14.69 11.32 -1.90
N LEU A 13 13.86 10.42 -2.46
CA LEU A 13 13.22 10.63 -3.77
C LEU A 13 12.21 11.79 -3.71
N TYR A 14 11.87 12.32 -4.89
CA TYR A 14 10.80 13.31 -5.04
C TYR A 14 9.69 12.72 -5.90
N MET A 15 8.46 12.79 -5.40
CA MET A 15 7.24 12.44 -6.10
C MET A 15 6.51 13.72 -6.51
N ASP A 16 6.23 13.88 -7.80
CA ASP A 16 5.35 14.94 -8.28
C ASP A 16 3.89 14.52 -8.07
N LEU A 17 3.16 15.28 -7.26
CA LEU A 17 1.77 15.02 -6.90
C LEU A 17 0.80 15.28 -8.07
N LEU A 18 1.19 16.12 -9.05
CA LEU A 18 0.36 16.40 -10.23
C LEU A 18 0.69 15.50 -11.42
N ASN A 19 1.91 14.95 -11.45
CA ASN A 19 2.37 14.08 -12.53
C ASN A 19 3.24 12.93 -11.98
N PRO A 20 2.66 11.98 -11.24
CA PRO A 20 3.42 10.90 -10.60
C PRO A 20 4.08 10.00 -11.66
N SER A 21 5.35 9.67 -11.47
CA SER A 21 6.11 8.74 -12.32
C SER A 21 6.43 7.45 -11.57
N THR A 22 6.45 6.33 -12.29
CA THR A 22 6.74 5.00 -11.71
C THR A 22 8.14 4.93 -11.10
N GLU A 23 9.09 5.68 -11.63
CA GLU A 23 10.47 5.77 -11.14
C GLU A 23 10.56 6.45 -9.78
N SER A 24 9.56 7.27 -9.41
CA SER A 24 9.48 7.93 -8.10
C SER A 24 8.82 7.07 -7.02
N VAL A 25 8.29 5.90 -7.38
CA VAL A 25 7.57 5.00 -6.47
C VAL A 25 8.52 3.96 -5.86
N SER A 26 8.52 3.86 -4.52
CA SER A 26 9.32 2.89 -3.77
C SER A 26 8.45 2.15 -2.75
N ALA A 27 8.51 0.82 -2.76
CA ALA A 27 7.81 -0.01 -1.79
C ALA A 27 8.24 0.29 -0.34
N ILE A 28 9.51 0.69 -0.12
CA ILE A 28 10.03 1.06 1.19
C ILE A 28 9.41 2.38 1.66
N ASP A 29 9.31 3.37 0.78
CA ASP A 29 8.72 4.68 1.10
C ASP A 29 7.21 4.57 1.37
N ILE A 30 6.53 3.73 0.60
CA ILE A 30 5.12 3.37 0.83
C ILE A 30 4.96 2.73 2.21
N ALA A 31 5.70 1.65 2.49
CA ALA A 31 5.59 0.94 3.76
C ALA A 31 5.88 1.87 4.95
N TYR A 32 6.90 2.72 4.84
CA TYR A 32 7.23 3.70 5.87
C TYR A 32 6.09 4.70 6.12
N SER A 33 5.50 5.23 5.05
CA SER A 33 4.41 6.21 5.15
C SER A 33 3.13 5.58 5.71
N LEU A 34 2.71 4.44 5.15
CA LEU A 34 1.50 3.73 5.60
C LEU A 34 1.58 3.26 7.05
N ALA A 35 2.77 2.93 7.55
CA ALA A 35 2.98 2.57 8.96
C ALA A 35 2.73 3.74 9.93
N ARG A 36 2.74 4.98 9.43
CA ARG A 36 2.63 6.22 10.23
C ARG A 36 1.28 6.90 10.08
N ILE A 37 0.52 6.58 9.03
CA ILE A 37 -0.85 7.08 8.86
C ILE A 37 -1.79 6.25 9.72
N LYS A 38 -2.50 6.91 10.64
CA LYS A 38 -3.48 6.26 11.53
C LYS A 38 -4.84 6.16 10.87
N ARG A 39 -5.53 5.04 11.07
CA ARG A 39 -6.93 4.86 10.67
C ARG A 39 -7.88 5.48 11.70
N PHE A 40 -9.15 5.58 11.33
CA PHE A 40 -10.22 6.08 12.20
C PHE A 40 -9.90 7.45 12.80
N ASN A 41 -9.29 8.34 12.01
CA ASN A 41 -8.85 9.67 12.43
C ASN A 41 -7.95 9.69 13.67
N GLY A 42 -7.22 8.59 13.94
CA GLY A 42 -6.34 8.48 15.10
C GLY A 42 -7.01 8.07 16.40
N HIS A 43 -8.31 7.74 16.39
CA HIS A 43 -8.99 7.19 17.58
C HIS A 43 -8.50 5.78 17.96
N THR A 44 -7.77 5.10 17.07
CA THR A 44 -7.13 3.82 17.36
C THR A 44 -5.65 3.86 16.97
N ASN A 45 -4.90 2.87 17.46
CA ASN A 45 -3.48 2.73 17.11
C ASN A 45 -3.24 2.05 15.75
N ILE A 46 -4.30 1.64 15.05
CA ILE A 46 -4.22 0.90 13.79
C ILE A 46 -3.67 1.82 12.69
N SER A 47 -2.59 1.40 12.05
CA SER A 47 -2.02 2.09 10.91
C SER A 47 -2.66 1.63 9.60
N VAL A 48 -2.50 2.40 8.53
CA VAL A 48 -2.92 1.95 7.19
C VAL A 48 -2.14 0.71 6.77
N ALA A 49 -0.84 0.62 7.09
CA ALA A 49 -0.04 -0.58 6.80
C ALA A 49 -0.60 -1.84 7.49
N GLN A 50 -0.98 -1.74 8.77
CA GLN A 50 -1.58 -2.85 9.50
C GLN A 50 -2.88 -3.29 8.84
N HIS A 51 -3.75 -2.33 8.48
CA HIS A 51 -5.00 -2.63 7.80
C HIS A 51 -4.78 -3.33 6.45
N SER A 52 -3.84 -2.87 5.63
CA SER A 52 -3.54 -3.52 4.34
C SER A 52 -3.10 -4.98 4.51
N ILE A 53 -2.29 -5.27 5.54
CA ILE A 53 -1.91 -6.64 5.89
C ILE A 53 -3.14 -7.44 6.32
N GLU A 54 -3.99 -6.89 7.19
CA GLU A 54 -5.21 -7.56 7.66
C GLU A 54 -6.17 -7.87 6.50
N VAL A 55 -6.34 -6.96 5.55
CA VAL A 55 -7.17 -7.17 4.34
C VAL A 55 -6.59 -8.29 3.48
N MET A 56 -5.29 -8.26 3.20
CA MET A 56 -4.60 -9.31 2.44
C MET A 56 -4.72 -10.67 3.16
N MET A 57 -4.54 -10.71 4.49
CA MET A 57 -4.67 -11.92 5.29
C MET A 57 -6.11 -12.44 5.33
N ALA A 58 -7.09 -11.56 5.42
CA ALA A 58 -8.51 -11.92 5.35
C ALA A 58 -8.85 -12.54 3.99
N LEU A 59 -8.32 -12.01 2.89
CA LEU A 59 -8.45 -12.60 1.56
C LEU A 59 -7.79 -13.98 1.49
N TYR A 60 -6.55 -14.10 1.99
CA TYR A 60 -5.81 -15.36 2.04
C TYR A 60 -6.54 -16.46 2.83
N ALA A 61 -7.20 -16.09 3.92
CA ALA A 61 -7.90 -17.01 4.82
C ALA A 61 -9.27 -17.46 4.32
N ARG A 62 -9.81 -16.89 3.23
CA ARG A 62 -11.10 -17.34 2.68
C ARG A 62 -10.96 -18.78 2.18
N ALA A 63 -11.91 -19.65 2.52
CA ALA A 63 -11.80 -21.10 2.28
C ALA A 63 -11.57 -21.50 0.80
N ASP A 64 -12.03 -20.67 -0.13
CA ASP A 64 -11.85 -20.81 -1.58
C ASP A 64 -10.47 -20.36 -2.08
N PHE A 65 -9.79 -19.47 -1.36
CA PHE A 65 -8.57 -18.83 -1.83
C PHE A 65 -7.33 -19.77 -1.81
N PRO A 66 -7.07 -20.56 -0.75
CA PRO A 66 -5.98 -21.53 -0.75
C PRO A 66 -6.13 -22.67 -1.77
N ALA A 67 -7.36 -23.02 -2.14
CA ALA A 67 -7.61 -23.99 -3.20
C ALA A 67 -7.28 -23.42 -4.61
N MET A 68 -7.27 -22.10 -4.76
CA MET A 68 -6.86 -21.40 -5.99
C MET A 68 -5.33 -21.12 -6.05
N LEU A 69 -4.62 -21.16 -4.92
CA LEU A 69 -3.17 -20.92 -4.83
C LEU A 69 -2.29 -21.87 -5.68
N PRO A 70 -2.61 -23.16 -5.93
CA PRO A 70 -1.68 -24.04 -6.63
C PRO A 70 -1.64 -23.83 -8.16
N ARG A 71 -2.43 -22.92 -8.76
CA ARG A 71 -2.69 -22.97 -10.21
C ARG A 71 -2.57 -21.68 -11.03
N SER A 72 -2.39 -20.49 -10.44
CA SER A 72 -2.34 -19.26 -11.27
C SER A 72 -1.57 -18.09 -10.65
N GLY A 73 -0.91 -17.29 -11.49
CA GLY A 73 -0.36 -15.99 -11.09
C GLY A 73 -1.44 -15.00 -10.60
N ALA A 74 -2.71 -15.25 -10.93
CA ALA A 74 -3.84 -14.41 -10.54
C ALA A 74 -4.03 -14.34 -9.01
N ALA A 75 -3.84 -15.46 -8.29
CA ALA A 75 -3.96 -15.46 -6.83
C ALA A 75 -2.89 -14.58 -6.18
N ARG A 76 -1.64 -14.62 -6.68
CA ARG A 76 -0.55 -13.75 -6.22
C ARG A 76 -0.83 -12.28 -6.52
N SER A 77 -1.31 -11.97 -7.73
CA SER A 77 -1.68 -10.61 -8.10
C SER A 77 -2.84 -10.08 -7.25
N ALA A 78 -3.80 -10.92 -6.87
CA ALA A 78 -4.89 -10.53 -5.98
C ALA A 78 -4.40 -10.22 -4.56
N LEU A 79 -3.47 -11.01 -4.01
CA LEU A 79 -2.85 -10.70 -2.71
C LEU A 79 -2.02 -9.42 -2.77
N LEU A 80 -1.25 -9.23 -3.84
CA LEU A 80 -0.46 -8.01 -4.02
C LEU A 80 -1.38 -6.78 -4.15
N PHE A 81 -2.46 -6.91 -4.92
CA PHE A 81 -3.46 -5.85 -5.03
C PHE A 81 -4.09 -5.54 -3.67
N ALA A 82 -4.49 -6.57 -2.91
CA ALA A 82 -5.03 -6.40 -1.56
C ALA A 82 -4.03 -5.72 -0.61
N LEU A 83 -2.73 -6.02 -0.73
CA LEU A 83 -1.69 -5.38 0.07
C LEU A 83 -1.45 -3.91 -0.32
N LEU A 84 -1.61 -3.57 -1.60
CA LEU A 84 -1.31 -2.25 -2.16
C LEU A 84 -2.56 -1.36 -2.38
N HIS A 85 -3.77 -1.82 -2.05
CA HIS A 85 -5.00 -1.10 -2.39
C HIS A 85 -5.11 0.31 -1.78
N ASP A 86 -4.49 0.53 -0.63
CA ASP A 86 -4.47 1.80 0.10
C ASP A 86 -3.21 2.65 -0.19
N THR A 87 -2.49 2.41 -1.30
CA THR A 87 -1.26 3.15 -1.68
C THR A 87 -1.50 4.28 -2.69
N HIS A 88 -2.67 4.90 -2.67
CA HIS A 88 -3.06 5.97 -3.60
C HIS A 88 -2.46 7.34 -3.21
#